data_AF-A0AAW6E0Y9-F1
#
_entry.id   AF-A0AAW6E0Y9-F1
#
_cell.length_a   1.000
_cell.length_b   1.000
_cell.length_c   1.000
_cell.angle_alpha   90.00
_cell.angle_beta   90.00
_cell.angle_gamma   90.00
#
_symmetry.space_group_name_H-M   'P 1'
#
loop_
_entity.id
_entity.type
_entity.pdbx_description
1 polymer ?
#
loop_
_entity_poly.entity_id
_entity_poly.type
_entity_poly.pdbx_seq_one_letter_code
_entity_poly.pdbx_strand_id
1 'polypeptide(L)'
;GFIKAGELIVGDELLDVNGNVLLVENFDVELTDEPVKVYNFKVEDFHTYFVGNCKIWVHNNDCAKKVESGEIELETKKQKGNYGEMKMDEHYDSKGFEKMHNGVESLDDKIHHGIDGVYKNKDPNGDPKFIIAEAKYGSSQLGNTKKSGPQMGDKWIKNNIGKIVDDPDDIIEGLATGDTVKELFRVNVSNDNGLVNVTTSVKSLK
;
A
#
# COMPACT_ATOMS: atom_id res chain seq x y z
N GLY A 1 -0.14 12.05 -5.65
CA GLY A 1 0.96 11.06 -5.75
C GLY A 1 0.79 10.31 -7.04
N PHE A 2 1.31 9.09 -7.13
CA PHE A 2 1.01 8.22 -8.26
C PHE A 2 -0.28 7.41 -8.01
N ILE A 3 -1.05 7.17 -9.07
CA ILE A 3 -2.28 6.36 -9.06
C ILE A 3 -2.14 5.26 -10.12
N LYS A 4 -2.74 4.09 -9.89
CA LYS A 4 -2.75 3.03 -10.92
C LYS A 4 -3.50 3.54 -12.14
N ALA A 5 -2.95 3.28 -13.34
CA ALA A 5 -3.58 3.74 -14.58
C ALA A 5 -5.03 3.25 -14.75
N GLY A 6 -5.35 2.04 -14.27
CA GLY A 6 -6.71 1.48 -14.32
C GLY A 6 -7.71 2.08 -13.32
N GLU A 7 -7.27 2.97 -12.42
CA GLU A 7 -8.10 3.66 -11.43
C GLU A 7 -8.33 5.14 -11.81
N LEU A 8 -7.73 5.62 -12.91
CA LEU A 8 -7.95 6.97 -13.42
C LEU A 8 -9.37 7.16 -13.95
N ILE A 9 -9.94 8.33 -13.72
CA ILE A 9 -11.24 8.75 -14.26
C ILE A 9 -11.12 10.02 -15.11
N VAL A 10 -12.10 10.25 -15.98
CA VAL A 10 -12.17 11.47 -16.79
C VAL A 10 -12.21 12.70 -15.88
N GLY A 11 -11.33 13.65 -16.15
CA GLY A 11 -11.15 14.85 -15.34
C GLY A 11 -10.04 14.76 -14.29
N ASP A 12 -9.43 13.60 -14.06
CA ASP A 12 -8.25 13.51 -13.20
C ASP A 12 -7.09 14.35 -13.73
N GLU A 13 -6.36 14.97 -12.79
CA GLU A 13 -5.21 15.83 -13.08
C GLU A 13 -3.91 15.04 -13.15
N LEU A 14 -3.22 15.14 -14.30
CA LEU A 14 -1.91 14.58 -14.57
C LEU A 14 -0.88 15.69 -14.74
N LEU A 15 0.40 15.37 -14.57
CA LEU A 15 1.50 16.32 -14.75
C LEU A 15 2.33 16.00 -15.99
N ASP A 16 2.61 17.04 -16.79
CA ASP A 16 3.58 16.97 -17.88
C ASP A 16 5.03 17.21 -17.38
N VAL A 17 6.00 17.13 -18.30
CA VAL A 17 7.43 17.39 -18.03
C VAL A 17 7.74 18.79 -17.50
N ASN A 18 6.87 19.77 -17.74
CA ASN A 18 7.03 21.13 -17.26
C ASN A 18 6.27 21.39 -15.95
N GLY A 19 5.58 20.38 -15.42
CA GLY A 19 4.71 20.51 -14.25
C GLY A 19 3.36 21.17 -14.56
N ASN A 20 2.95 21.24 -15.83
CA ASN A 20 1.61 21.69 -16.20
C ASN A 20 0.58 20.60 -15.87
N VAL A 21 -0.59 21.04 -15.44
CA VAL A 21 -1.75 20.16 -15.25
C VAL A 21 -2.38 19.83 -16.60
N LEU A 22 -2.56 18.54 -16.85
CA LEU A 22 -3.28 17.95 -17.97
C LEU A 22 -4.48 17.17 -17.42
N LEU A 23 -5.57 17.08 -18.18
CA LEU A 23 -6.76 16.36 -17.76
C LEU A 23 -6.90 15.05 -18.53
N VAL A 24 -7.33 14.00 -17.84
CA VAL A 24 -7.76 12.76 -18.50
C VAL A 24 -9.03 13.06 -19.30
N GLU A 25 -8.94 13.02 -20.63
CA GLU A 25 -10.08 13.31 -21.51
C GLU A 25 -10.96 12.08 -21.77
N ASN A 26 -10.36 10.88 -21.76
CA ASN A 26 -11.06 9.63 -22.04
C ASN A 26 -10.35 8.44 -21.35
N PHE A 27 -11.12 7.39 -21.05
CA PHE A 27 -10.64 6.15 -20.45
C PHE A 27 -11.37 4.96 -21.08
N ASP A 28 -10.61 3.96 -21.53
CA ASP A 28 -11.16 2.75 -22.14
C ASP A 28 -10.37 1.51 -21.68
N VAL A 29 -11.07 0.39 -21.52
CA VAL A 29 -10.49 -0.90 -21.12
C VAL A 29 -10.92 -1.96 -22.13
N GLU A 30 -9.94 -2.50 -22.85
CA GLU A 30 -10.15 -3.52 -23.88
C GLU A 30 -9.57 -4.87 -23.41
N LEU A 31 -10.37 -5.94 -23.53
CA LEU A 31 -9.90 -7.31 -23.38
C LEU A 31 -9.51 -7.84 -24.77
N THR A 32 -8.25 -8.27 -24.92
CA THR A 32 -7.75 -8.80 -26.19
C THR A 32 -7.86 -10.32 -26.23
N ASP A 33 -8.31 -10.87 -27.36
CA ASP A 33 -8.44 -12.33 -27.56
C ASP A 33 -7.07 -13.04 -27.54
N GLU A 34 -6.03 -12.35 -27.98
CA GLU A 34 -4.65 -12.83 -28.01
C GLU A 34 -3.74 -11.97 -27.12
N PRO A 35 -2.65 -12.52 -26.55
CA PRO A 35 -1.70 -11.74 -25.75
C PRO A 35 -1.01 -10.64 -26.57
N VAL A 36 -1.09 -9.40 -26.09
CA VAL A 36 -0.38 -8.25 -26.69
C VAL A 36 1.01 -8.10 -26.07
N LYS A 37 2.03 -7.89 -26.92
CA LYS A 37 3.38 -7.58 -26.44
C LYS A 37 3.43 -6.17 -25.87
N VAL A 38 3.84 -6.05 -24.62
CA VAL A 38 4.09 -4.77 -23.93
C VAL A 38 5.58 -4.61 -23.61
N TYR A 39 6.02 -3.37 -23.45
CA TYR A 39 7.42 -3.04 -23.14
C TYR A 39 7.49 -2.28 -21.82
N ASN A 40 8.58 -2.52 -21.08
CA ASN A 40 8.90 -1.78 -19.87
C ASN A 40 10.42 -1.57 -19.79
N PHE A 41 10.84 -0.44 -19.24
CA PHE A 41 12.26 -0.17 -18.96
C PHE A 41 12.39 0.57 -17.62
N LYS A 42 13.61 0.61 -17.10
CA LYS A 42 13.92 1.18 -15.79
C LYS A 42 14.84 2.39 -15.95
N VAL A 43 14.56 3.43 -15.18
CA VAL A 43 15.43 4.60 -14.97
C VAL A 43 15.99 4.52 -13.55
N GLU A 44 17.26 4.85 -13.34
CA GLU A 44 17.88 4.87 -12.01
C GLU A 44 17.26 5.95 -11.09
N ASP A 45 17.49 5.81 -9.79
CA ASP A 45 17.06 6.70 -8.69
C ASP A 45 15.55 6.88 -8.51
N PHE A 46 14.93 7.74 -9.31
CA PHE A 46 13.54 8.14 -9.11
C PHE A 46 12.54 7.11 -9.64
N HIS A 47 12.98 6.21 -10.51
CA HIS A 47 12.13 5.22 -11.18
C HIS A 47 10.89 5.83 -11.86
N THR A 48 10.97 7.11 -12.22
CA THR A 48 9.96 7.85 -12.96
C THR A 48 10.46 8.19 -14.36
N TYR A 49 9.55 8.27 -15.31
CA TYR A 49 9.84 8.70 -16.69
C TYR A 49 8.62 9.38 -17.29
N PHE A 50 8.77 9.95 -18.48
CA PHE A 50 7.69 10.59 -19.22
C PHE A 50 7.26 9.70 -20.39
N VAL A 51 5.95 9.52 -20.57
CA VAL A 51 5.39 8.67 -21.63
C VAL A 51 4.43 9.42 -22.55
N GLY A 52 4.31 8.91 -23.78
CA GLY A 52 3.40 9.42 -24.79
C GLY A 52 3.76 10.82 -25.31
N ASN A 53 2.94 11.31 -26.24
CA ASN A 53 3.16 12.62 -26.88
C ASN A 53 2.99 13.78 -25.89
N CYS A 54 2.11 13.62 -24.90
CA CYS A 54 1.87 14.61 -23.85
C CYS A 54 2.94 14.60 -22.76
N LYS A 55 3.91 13.67 -22.80
CA LYS A 55 5.00 13.53 -21.81
C LYS A 55 4.45 13.48 -20.38
N ILE A 56 3.56 12.53 -20.13
CA ILE A 56 2.93 12.34 -18.83
C ILE A 56 3.94 11.74 -17.85
N TRP A 57 4.03 12.29 -16.65
CA TRP A 57 4.90 11.79 -15.58
C TRP A 57 4.35 10.48 -15.02
N VAL A 58 5.10 9.39 -15.18
CA VAL A 58 4.73 8.05 -14.71
C VAL A 58 5.83 7.45 -13.87
N HIS A 59 5.47 6.42 -13.10
CA HIS A 59 6.37 5.70 -12.22
C HIS A 59 6.32 4.19 -12.50
N ASN A 60 7.49 3.55 -12.46
CA ASN A 60 7.66 2.10 -12.61
C ASN A 60 8.58 1.60 -11.50
N ASN A 61 8.13 1.72 -10.25
CA ASN A 61 8.87 1.19 -9.13
C ASN A 61 8.13 0.02 -8.51
N ASP A 62 8.38 -1.15 -9.06
CA ASP A 62 7.99 -2.39 -8.40
C ASP A 62 9.05 -2.81 -7.39
N CYS A 63 9.22 -1.98 -6.35
CA CYS A 63 10.18 -2.21 -5.28
C CYS A 63 9.99 -3.58 -4.62
N ALA A 64 8.74 -4.03 -4.49
CA ALA A 64 8.42 -5.32 -3.91
C ALA A 64 8.95 -6.48 -4.76
N LYS A 65 8.70 -6.46 -6.09
CA LYS A 65 9.22 -7.51 -6.99
C LYS A 65 10.74 -7.57 -7.04
N LYS A 66 11.44 -6.43 -6.90
CA LYS A 66 12.92 -6.42 -6.85
C LYS A 66 13.46 -7.09 -5.59
N VAL A 67 12.75 -6.99 -4.48
CA VAL A 67 13.10 -7.74 -3.25
C VAL A 67 12.87 -9.23 -3.48
N GLU A 68 11.72 -9.59 -4.05
CA GLU A 68 11.35 -10.99 -4.33
C GLU A 68 12.25 -11.67 -5.36
N SER A 69 12.80 -10.91 -6.33
CA SER A 69 13.76 -11.43 -7.30
C SER A 69 15.19 -11.50 -6.76
N GLY A 70 15.46 -10.91 -5.59
CA GLY A 70 16.79 -10.78 -5.01
C GLY A 70 17.66 -9.70 -5.65
N GLU A 71 17.10 -8.82 -6.51
CA GLU A 71 17.80 -7.64 -7.04
C GLU A 71 18.09 -6.62 -5.93
N ILE A 72 17.19 -6.52 -4.93
CA ILE A 72 17.35 -5.66 -3.77
C ILE A 72 17.33 -6.49 -2.49
N GLU A 73 18.41 -6.42 -1.72
CA GLU A 73 18.43 -6.93 -0.36
C GLU A 73 17.92 -5.86 0.61
N LEU A 74 17.03 -6.26 1.53
CA LEU A 74 16.53 -5.37 2.58
C LEU A 74 17.57 -5.25 3.70
N GLU A 75 18.40 -4.23 3.64
CA GLU A 75 19.49 -4.05 4.61
C GLU A 75 19.02 -3.31 5.87
N THR A 76 18.23 -2.25 5.69
CA THR A 76 17.88 -1.33 6.78
C THR A 76 16.52 -1.64 7.43
N LYS A 77 16.33 -1.20 8.69
CA LYS A 77 15.02 -1.27 9.36
C LYS A 77 13.92 -0.50 8.63
N LYS A 78 14.30 0.60 7.97
CA LYS A 78 13.41 1.43 7.16
C LYS A 78 12.88 0.64 5.97
N GLN A 79 13.79 0.10 5.15
CA GLN A 79 13.42 -0.72 3.99
C GLN A 79 12.57 -1.93 4.39
N LYS A 80 12.89 -2.59 5.51
CA LYS A 80 12.10 -3.71 6.06
C LYS A 80 10.68 -3.29 6.46
N GLY A 81 10.52 -2.13 7.07
CA GLY A 81 9.21 -1.57 7.43
C GLY A 81 8.39 -1.26 6.19
N ASN A 82 8.95 -0.43 5.32
CA ASN A 82 8.35 -0.01 4.05
C ASN A 82 7.94 -1.20 3.17
N TYR A 83 8.81 -2.21 3.04
CA TYR A 83 8.48 -3.45 2.33
C TYR A 83 7.31 -4.22 2.96
N GLY A 84 7.24 -4.24 4.30
CA GLY A 84 6.13 -4.83 5.01
C GLY A 84 4.80 -4.15 4.71
N GLU A 85 4.79 -2.81 4.65
CA GLU A 85 3.62 -2.03 4.25
C GLU A 85 3.24 -2.29 2.80
N MET A 86 4.21 -2.31 1.87
CA MET A 86 3.95 -2.63 0.46
C MET A 86 3.32 -4.03 0.28
N LYS A 87 3.84 -5.07 0.93
CA LYS A 87 3.27 -6.42 0.86
C LYS A 87 1.91 -6.53 1.54
N MET A 88 1.66 -5.70 2.55
CA MET A 88 0.36 -5.61 3.22
C MET A 88 -0.67 -4.96 2.29
N ASP A 89 -0.31 -3.87 1.62
CA ASP A 89 -1.17 -3.18 0.66
C ASP A 89 -1.55 -4.12 -0.51
N GLU A 90 -0.58 -4.82 -1.08
CA GLU A 90 -0.81 -5.84 -2.12
C GLU A 90 -1.74 -6.96 -1.64
N HIS A 91 -1.56 -7.42 -0.40
CA HIS A 91 -2.42 -8.46 0.17
C HIS A 91 -3.88 -8.02 0.23
N TYR A 92 -4.18 -6.84 0.80
CA TYR A 92 -5.54 -6.38 0.95
C TYR A 92 -6.19 -5.95 -0.37
N ASP A 93 -5.42 -5.36 -1.30
CA ASP A 93 -5.90 -5.07 -2.65
C ASP A 93 -6.34 -6.37 -3.36
N SER A 94 -5.55 -7.45 -3.25
CA SER A 94 -5.90 -8.76 -3.82
C SER A 94 -7.15 -9.40 -3.18
N LYS A 95 -7.56 -8.91 -2.00
CA LYS A 95 -8.75 -9.36 -1.26
C LYS A 95 -9.97 -8.47 -1.51
N GLY A 96 -9.88 -7.50 -2.40
CA GLY A 96 -10.98 -6.60 -2.71
C GLY A 96 -11.13 -5.47 -1.70
N PHE A 97 -10.07 -5.08 -1.00
CA PHE A 97 -10.05 -3.91 -0.14
C PHE A 97 -9.29 -2.76 -0.80
N GLU A 98 -9.70 -1.53 -0.51
CA GLU A 98 -9.08 -0.29 -0.97
C GLU A 98 -8.46 0.46 0.21
N LYS A 99 -7.23 0.94 0.07
CA LYS A 99 -6.56 1.70 1.13
C LYS A 99 -7.14 3.11 1.21
N MET A 100 -7.43 3.57 2.42
CA MET A 100 -8.12 4.84 2.67
C MET A 100 -7.16 6.04 2.89
N HIS A 101 -5.86 5.85 2.65
CA HIS A 101 -4.85 6.90 2.77
C HIS A 101 -3.63 6.57 1.91
N ASN A 102 -2.73 7.54 1.72
CA ASN A 102 -1.49 7.34 0.96
C ASN A 102 -0.64 6.22 1.57
N GLY A 103 -0.20 5.29 0.73
CA GLY A 103 0.71 4.21 1.09
C GLY A 103 2.19 4.56 0.90
N VAL A 104 3.06 3.58 1.14
CA VAL A 104 4.49 3.68 0.88
C VAL A 104 4.77 3.39 -0.59
N GLU A 105 5.51 4.27 -1.26
CA GLU A 105 5.83 4.18 -2.69
C GLU A 105 7.27 3.67 -2.93
N SER A 106 8.15 3.79 -1.93
CA SER A 106 9.56 3.36 -1.99
C SER A 106 10.08 2.74 -0.70
N LEU A 107 11.05 1.83 -0.83
CA LEU A 107 11.80 1.24 0.31
C LEU A 107 12.55 2.29 1.14
N ASP A 108 12.80 3.46 0.57
CA ASP A 108 13.54 4.54 1.21
C ASP A 108 12.69 5.70 1.71
N ASP A 109 11.37 5.63 1.53
CA ASP A 109 10.43 6.62 2.05
C ASP A 109 10.61 6.85 3.55
N LYS A 110 10.34 8.08 3.97
CA LYS A 110 10.41 8.46 5.37
C LYS A 110 9.42 7.61 6.17
N ILE A 111 9.89 7.03 7.28
CA ILE A 111 9.03 6.25 8.17
C ILE A 111 7.94 7.16 8.73
N HIS A 112 6.69 6.78 8.49
CA HIS A 112 5.54 7.37 9.14
C HIS A 112 5.24 6.60 10.44
N HIS A 113 4.92 7.33 11.51
CA HIS A 113 4.57 6.73 12.80
C HIS A 113 3.07 6.77 12.97
N GLY A 114 2.43 5.61 13.09
CA GLY A 114 0.97 5.55 13.23
C GLY A 114 0.42 4.20 12.88
N ILE A 115 -0.78 4.21 12.32
CA ILE A 115 -1.43 3.05 11.71
C ILE A 115 -0.84 2.91 10.31
N ASP A 116 -0.36 1.72 9.97
CA ASP A 116 0.28 1.44 8.68
C ASP A 116 -0.74 1.31 7.53
N GLY A 117 -1.92 0.75 7.82
CA GLY A 117 -2.97 0.55 6.82
C GLY A 117 -4.38 0.64 7.40
N VAL A 118 -5.23 1.42 6.74
CA VAL A 118 -6.69 1.41 6.90
C VAL A 118 -7.31 1.11 5.55
N TYR A 119 -8.15 0.09 5.49
CA TYR A 119 -8.75 -0.36 4.25
C TYR A 119 -10.26 -0.50 4.35
N LYS A 120 -10.94 -0.18 3.26
CA LYS A 120 -12.39 -0.32 3.07
C LYS A 120 -12.67 -1.47 2.11
N ASN A 121 -13.68 -2.27 2.41
CA ASN A 121 -14.14 -3.30 1.49
C ASN A 121 -14.75 -2.66 0.23
N LYS A 122 -14.31 -3.08 -0.96
CA LYS A 122 -14.85 -2.59 -2.24
C LYS A 122 -16.27 -3.12 -2.48
N ASP A 123 -16.65 -4.25 -1.87
CA ASP A 123 -18.03 -4.71 -1.84
C ASP A 123 -18.81 -3.97 -0.72
N PRO A 124 -19.85 -3.17 -1.04
CA PRO A 124 -20.66 -2.48 -0.04
C PRO A 124 -21.34 -3.39 0.99
N ASN A 125 -21.54 -4.66 0.65
CA ASN A 125 -22.12 -5.68 1.54
C ASN A 125 -21.05 -6.63 2.11
N GLY A 126 -19.78 -6.38 1.82
CA GLY A 126 -18.68 -7.21 2.27
C GLY A 126 -18.45 -7.10 3.78
N ASP A 127 -18.04 -8.22 4.37
CA ASP A 127 -17.73 -8.36 5.80
C ASP A 127 -16.29 -8.89 5.96
N PRO A 128 -15.41 -8.24 6.74
CA PRO A 128 -15.63 -6.94 7.42
C PRO A 128 -15.73 -5.78 6.43
N LYS A 129 -16.37 -4.70 6.87
CA LYS A 129 -16.44 -3.44 6.11
C LYS A 129 -15.10 -2.72 6.09
N PHE A 130 -14.38 -2.78 7.20
CA PHE A 130 -13.09 -2.10 7.36
C PHE A 130 -12.05 -3.02 7.98
N ILE A 131 -10.80 -2.81 7.58
CA ILE A 131 -9.63 -3.44 8.18
C ILE A 131 -8.67 -2.35 8.62
N ILE A 132 -8.24 -2.40 9.87
CA ILE A 132 -7.09 -1.65 10.36
C ILE A 132 -5.97 -2.65 10.52
N ALA A 133 -4.88 -2.49 9.79
CA ALA A 133 -3.77 -3.42 9.79
C ALA A 133 -2.44 -2.75 10.14
N GLU A 134 -1.60 -3.53 10.82
CA GLU A 134 -0.22 -3.16 11.15
C GLU A 134 0.74 -4.14 10.48
N ALA A 135 1.75 -3.62 9.79
CA ALA A 135 2.81 -4.42 9.20
C ALA A 135 3.96 -4.68 10.19
N LYS A 136 4.46 -5.91 10.21
CA LYS A 136 5.68 -6.28 10.93
C LYS A 136 6.59 -7.14 10.08
N TYR A 137 7.86 -6.76 10.02
CA TYR A 137 8.90 -7.55 9.40
C TYR A 137 9.56 -8.50 10.41
N GLY A 138 9.65 -9.78 10.06
CA GLY A 138 10.36 -10.77 10.86
C GLY A 138 9.74 -10.97 12.24
N SER A 139 10.57 -11.01 13.28
CA SER A 139 10.16 -11.18 14.67
C SER A 139 9.75 -9.90 15.39
N SER A 140 9.71 -8.74 14.69
CA SER A 140 9.30 -7.45 15.25
C SER A 140 7.92 -7.51 15.90
N GLN A 141 7.73 -6.96 17.10
CA GLN A 141 6.46 -7.01 17.84
C GLN A 141 5.76 -5.65 17.87
N LEU A 142 4.48 -5.63 18.27
CA LEU A 142 3.72 -4.41 18.54
C LEU A 142 4.33 -3.64 19.72
N GLY A 143 4.38 -2.31 19.61
CA GLY A 143 4.90 -1.44 20.66
C GLY A 143 3.86 -1.11 21.74
N ASN A 144 4.35 -0.57 22.86
CA ASN A 144 3.52 0.06 23.88
C ASN A 144 3.73 1.58 23.88
N THR A 145 2.63 2.33 23.85
CA THR A 145 2.66 3.80 23.91
C THR A 145 2.34 4.32 25.31
N LYS A 146 3.09 5.33 25.76
CA LYS A 146 2.96 5.88 27.12
C LYS A 146 1.57 6.45 27.44
N LYS A 147 0.85 6.99 26.45
CA LYS A 147 -0.43 7.70 26.64
C LYS A 147 -1.67 6.86 26.31
N SER A 148 -1.55 5.93 25.36
CA SER A 148 -2.68 5.19 24.79
C SER A 148 -2.61 3.69 25.00
N GLY A 149 -1.54 3.17 25.61
CA GLY A 149 -1.37 1.73 25.80
C GLY A 149 -0.83 1.03 24.55
N PRO A 150 -1.14 -0.26 24.35
CA PRO A 150 -0.58 -1.04 23.25
C PRO A 150 -1.01 -0.51 21.89
N GLN A 151 -0.10 -0.56 20.94
CA GLN A 151 -0.39 -0.38 19.53
C GLN A 151 -1.47 -1.38 19.09
N MET A 152 -2.36 -0.95 18.19
CA MET A 152 -3.57 -1.68 17.79
C MET A 152 -4.63 -1.89 18.90
N GLY A 153 -4.47 -1.28 20.08
CA GLY A 153 -5.57 -1.19 21.04
C GLY A 153 -6.56 -0.09 20.66
N ASP A 154 -7.85 -0.24 21.00
CA ASP A 154 -8.92 0.70 20.59
C ASP A 154 -8.61 2.16 20.95
N LYS A 155 -8.10 2.40 22.16
CA LYS A 155 -7.68 3.75 22.60
C LYS A 155 -6.54 4.31 21.76
N TRP A 156 -5.60 3.46 21.34
CA TRP A 156 -4.50 3.86 20.47
C TRP A 156 -4.99 4.15 19.05
N ILE A 157 -5.89 3.32 18.51
CA ILE A 157 -6.48 3.52 17.18
C ILE A 157 -7.24 4.85 17.14
N LYS A 158 -8.16 5.09 18.09
CA LYS A 158 -8.95 6.33 18.16
C LYS A 158 -8.08 7.59 18.24
N ASN A 159 -6.88 7.51 18.82
CA ASN A 159 -5.95 8.63 18.91
C ASN A 159 -5.12 8.88 17.63
N ASN A 160 -5.11 7.95 16.68
CA ASN A 160 -4.23 8.02 15.50
C ASN A 160 -4.98 7.99 14.18
N ILE A 161 -6.17 7.38 14.09
CA ILE A 161 -6.88 7.19 12.82
C ILE A 161 -7.30 8.52 12.16
N GLY A 162 -7.78 9.50 12.94
CA GLY A 162 -8.12 10.83 12.43
C GLY A 162 -6.93 11.67 11.93
N LYS A 163 -5.70 11.14 11.96
CA LYS A 163 -4.52 11.78 11.36
C LYS A 163 -4.30 11.36 9.90
N ILE A 164 -4.97 10.29 9.47
CA ILE A 164 -4.77 9.66 8.16
C ILE A 164 -6.07 9.46 7.40
N VAL A 165 -7.22 9.44 8.08
CA VAL A 165 -8.55 9.36 7.48
C VAL A 165 -9.38 10.54 7.98
N ASP A 166 -10.00 11.28 7.06
CA ASP A 166 -10.73 12.53 7.37
C ASP A 166 -12.01 12.29 8.16
N ASP A 167 -12.76 11.23 7.86
CA ASP A 167 -14.01 10.85 8.53
C ASP A 167 -13.95 9.40 9.05
N PRO A 168 -13.34 9.17 10.23
CA PRO A 168 -13.11 7.83 10.74
C PRO A 168 -14.27 7.28 11.58
N ASP A 169 -15.41 7.97 11.69
CA ASP A 169 -16.45 7.66 12.67
C ASP A 169 -17.04 6.26 12.45
N ASP A 170 -17.38 5.90 11.20
CA ASP A 170 -17.88 4.56 10.84
C ASP A 170 -16.86 3.46 11.18
N ILE A 171 -15.57 3.75 10.99
CA ILE A 171 -14.49 2.80 11.26
C ILE A 171 -14.36 2.58 12.77
N ILE A 172 -14.47 3.67 13.55
CA ILE A 172 -14.40 3.65 15.01
C ILE A 172 -15.61 2.94 15.61
N GLU A 173 -16.82 3.20 15.09
CA GLU A 173 -18.04 2.48 15.49
C GLU A 173 -17.93 1.00 15.16
N GLY A 174 -17.39 0.68 13.97
CA GLY A 174 -17.16 -0.68 13.50
C GLY A 174 -16.30 -1.53 14.43
N LEU A 175 -15.41 -0.92 15.24
CA LEU A 175 -14.63 -1.64 16.25
C LEU A 175 -15.51 -2.28 17.33
N ALA A 176 -16.66 -1.66 17.64
CA ALA A 176 -17.60 -2.16 18.64
C ALA A 176 -18.63 -3.13 18.04
N THR A 177 -19.02 -2.93 16.78
CA THR A 177 -20.04 -3.76 16.11
C THR A 177 -19.47 -5.03 15.48
N GLY A 178 -18.18 -5.04 15.16
CA GLY A 178 -17.50 -6.12 14.43
C GLY A 178 -17.27 -5.80 12.95
N ASP A 179 -17.84 -4.70 12.44
CA ASP A 179 -17.67 -4.26 11.05
C ASP A 179 -16.23 -3.80 10.75
N THR A 180 -15.44 -3.48 11.78
CA THR A 180 -14.00 -3.16 11.67
C THR A 180 -13.17 -4.22 12.38
N VAL A 181 -12.29 -4.89 11.62
CA VAL A 181 -11.35 -5.87 12.16
C VAL A 181 -9.95 -5.26 12.28
N LYS A 182 -9.25 -5.62 13.36
CA LYS A 182 -7.86 -5.23 13.62
C LYS A 182 -6.95 -6.40 13.27
N GLU A 183 -5.91 -6.18 12.47
CA GLU A 183 -5.04 -7.26 12.00
C GLU A 183 -3.56 -6.94 12.12
N LEU A 184 -2.76 -7.97 12.40
CA LEU A 184 -1.31 -7.93 12.33
C LEU A 184 -0.88 -8.67 11.06
N PHE A 185 -0.37 -7.93 10.10
CA PHE A 185 0.24 -8.47 8.90
C PHE A 185 1.74 -8.67 9.14
N ARG A 186 2.23 -9.90 8.92
CA ARG A 186 3.65 -10.21 9.09
C ARG A 186 4.25 -10.73 7.80
N VAL A 187 5.36 -10.11 7.42
CA VAL A 187 6.19 -10.53 6.30
C VAL A 187 7.53 -11.08 6.81
N ASN A 188 7.99 -12.18 6.20
CA ASN A 188 9.34 -12.69 6.38
C ASN A 188 9.98 -12.87 5.01
N VAL A 189 11.26 -12.48 4.90
CA VAL A 189 12.09 -12.74 3.73
C VAL A 189 13.29 -13.55 4.21
N SER A 190 13.53 -14.70 3.58
CA SER A 190 14.76 -15.49 3.72
C SER A 190 15.44 -15.65 2.38
N ASN A 191 16.76 -15.88 2.41
CA ASN A 191 17.55 -16.16 1.21
C ASN A 191 18.21 -17.52 1.39
N ASP A 192 17.83 -18.47 0.55
CA ASP A 192 18.34 -19.84 0.55
C ASP A 192 19.10 -20.09 -0.77
N ASN A 193 20.43 -20.02 -0.73
CA ASN A 193 21.31 -20.22 -1.89
C ASN A 193 20.98 -19.35 -3.11
N GLY A 194 20.61 -18.08 -2.88
CA GLY A 194 20.27 -17.13 -3.95
C GLY A 194 18.81 -17.16 -4.37
N LEU A 195 18.00 -18.06 -3.80
CA LEU A 195 16.54 -18.01 -3.92
C LEU A 195 15.96 -17.19 -2.78
N VAL A 196 15.28 -16.09 -3.11
CA VAL A 196 14.54 -15.31 -2.11
C VAL A 196 13.18 -15.95 -1.87
N ASN A 197 12.91 -16.31 -0.62
CA ASN A 197 11.64 -16.84 -0.16
C ASN A 197 10.92 -15.77 0.66
N VAL A 198 9.74 -15.36 0.19
CA VAL A 198 8.88 -14.40 0.89
C VAL A 198 7.64 -15.12 1.40
N THR A 199 7.36 -14.96 2.70
CA THR A 199 6.15 -15.49 3.32
C THR A 199 5.39 -14.39 4.03
N THR A 200 4.06 -14.45 3.97
CA THR A 200 3.17 -13.53 4.65
C THR A 200 2.17 -14.28 5.53
N SER A 201 1.71 -13.62 6.58
CA SER A 201 0.72 -14.17 7.51
C SER A 201 -0.11 -13.04 8.09
N VAL A 202 -1.38 -13.31 8.34
CA VAL A 202 -2.32 -12.37 8.95
C VAL A 202 -2.84 -12.97 10.24
N LYS A 203 -2.89 -12.15 11.28
CA LYS A 203 -3.46 -12.53 12.57
C LYS A 203 -4.44 -11.45 13.03
N SER A 204 -5.70 -11.80 13.16
CA SER A 204 -6.70 -10.92 13.76
C SER A 204 -6.39 -10.67 15.25
N LEU A 205 -6.56 -9.42 15.66
CA LEU A 205 -6.29 -8.91 17.00
C LEU A 205 -7.60 -8.71 17.73
N LYS A 206 -7.61 -9.03 19.02
CA LYS A 206 -8.74 -8.76 19.90
C LYS A 206 -8.70 -7.32 20.41
#